data_AF-A0A351QUM6-F1
#
_entry.id   AF-A0A351QUM6-F1
#
_cell.length_a   1.000
_cell.length_b   1.000
_cell.length_c   1.000
_cell.angle_alpha   90.00
_cell.angle_beta   90.00
_cell.angle_gamma   90.00
#
_symmetry.space_group_name_H-M   'P 1'
#
loop_
_entity.id
_entity.type
_entity.pdbx_description
1 polymer ?
#
loop_
_entity_poly.entity_id
_entity_poly.type
_entity_poly.pdbx_seq_one_letter_code
_entity_poly.pdbx_strand_id
1 'polypeptide(L)' 'MNKIAVIGSGGSGKSTFSRKLGNTLNLPVYHLDTLYWNPGWIETPK' A
#
# COMPACT_ATOMS: atom_id res chain seq x y z
N MET A 1 -17.97 5.11 -1.62
CA MET A 1 -16.52 5.02 -1.91
C MET A 1 -16.07 3.64 -1.45
N ASN A 2 -15.73 2.73 -2.37
CA ASN A 2 -15.40 1.34 -2.01
C ASN A 2 -13.88 1.15 -2.10
N LYS A 3 -13.23 0.99 -0.93
CA LYS A 3 -11.78 0.78 -0.82
C LYS A 3 -11.51 -0.41 0.08
N ILE A 4 -10.42 -1.12 -0.19
CA ILE A 4 -9.94 -2.24 0.63
C ILE A 4 -8.66 -1.77 1.34
N ALA A 5 -8.65 -1.82 2.67
CA ALA A 5 -7.45 -1.57 3.47
C ALA A 5 -6.78 -2.90 3.83
N VAL A 6 -5.47 -3.02 3.55
CA VAL A 6 -4.67 -4.19 3.91
C VAL A 6 -3.73 -3.82 5.06
N ILE A 7 -3.98 -4.36 6.25
CA ILE A 7 -3.28 -4.02 7.50
C ILE A 7 -2.60 -5.27 8.07
N GLY A 8 -1.47 -5.09 8.75
CA GLY A 8 -0.67 -6.17 9.34
C GLY A 8 0.73 -5.70 9.76
N SER A 9 1.42 -6.51 10.57
CA SER A 9 2.76 -6.20 11.08
C SER A 9 3.82 -6.07 9.98
N GLY A 10 4.95 -5.42 10.30
CA GLY A 10 6.13 -5.40 9.43
C GLY A 10 6.57 -6.82 9.05
N GLY A 11 6.90 -7.06 7.79
CA GLY A 11 7.28 -8.40 7.31
C GLY A 11 6.14 -9.40 7.10
N SER A 12 4.88 -9.09 7.44
CA SER A 12 3.75 -10.04 7.30
C SER A 12 3.31 -10.34 5.85
N GLY A 13 3.99 -9.78 4.85
CA GLY A 13 3.69 -10.03 3.43
C GLY A 13 2.58 -9.16 2.82
N LYS A 14 2.12 -8.10 3.51
CA LYS A 14 1.09 -7.16 3.00
C LYS A 14 1.30 -6.73 1.55
N SER A 15 2.49 -6.25 1.21
CA SER A 15 2.77 -5.75 -0.14
C SER A 15 2.64 -6.83 -1.21
N THR A 16 3.00 -8.07 -0.87
CA THR A 16 2.82 -9.24 -1.75
C THR A 16 1.35 -9.60 -1.88
N PHE A 17 0.61 -9.62 -0.77
CA PHE A 17 -0.83 -9.88 -0.79
C PHE A 17 -1.59 -8.81 -1.58
N SER A 18 -1.35 -7.53 -1.33
CA SER A 18 -2.02 -6.42 -2.03
C SER A 18 -1.79 -6.47 -3.54
N ARG A 19 -0.56 -6.79 -4.00
CA ARG A 19 -0.27 -6.98 -5.43
C ARG A 19 -1.07 -8.12 -6.05
N LYS A 20 -1.12 -9.28 -5.37
CA LYS A 20 -1.92 -10.43 -5.85
C LYS A 20 -3.40 -10.10 -5.89
N LEU A 21 -3.94 -9.50 -4.82
CA LEU A 21 -5.34 -9.11 -4.72
C LEU A 21 -5.73 -8.09 -5.79
N GLY A 22 -4.91 -7.05 -5.99
CA GLY A 22 -5.11 -6.05 -7.04
C GLY A 22 -5.15 -6.66 -8.43
N ASN A 23 -4.23 -7.57 -8.74
CA ASN A 23 -4.22 -8.29 -10.01
C ASN A 23 -5.49 -9.16 -10.18
N THR A 24 -5.90 -9.90 -9.14
CA THR A 24 -7.09 -10.76 -9.19
C THR A 24 -8.39 -9.97 -9.36
N LEU A 25 -8.51 -8.80 -8.71
CA LEU A 25 -9.70 -7.96 -8.78
C LEU A 25 -9.65 -6.92 -9.91
N ASN A 26 -8.54 -6.85 -10.65
CA ASN A 26 -8.25 -5.79 -11.61
C ASN A 26 -8.40 -4.38 -11.01
N LEU A 27 -7.83 -4.18 -9.82
CA LEU A 27 -7.88 -2.92 -9.07
C LEU A 27 -6.47 -2.33 -8.88
N PRO A 28 -6.32 -0.99 -8.91
CA PRO A 28 -5.06 -0.35 -8.61
C PRO A 28 -4.66 -0.57 -7.14
N VAL A 29 -3.35 -0.74 -6.91
CA VAL A 29 -2.77 -0.91 -5.58
C VAL A 29 -1.98 0.33 -5.22
N TYR A 30 -2.33 0.93 -4.08
CA TYR A 30 -1.63 2.10 -3.53
C TYR A 30 -0.93 1.71 -2.23
N HIS A 31 0.39 1.89 -2.16
CA HIS A 31 1.14 1.75 -0.93
C HIS A 31 1.23 3.10 -0.23
N LEU A 32 0.52 3.26 0.89
CA LEU A 32 0.43 4.53 1.61
C LEU A 32 1.82 5.03 2.04
N ASP A 33 2.70 4.13 2.46
CA ASP A 33 4.06 4.49 2.86
C ASP A 33 4.80 5.22 1.72
N THR A 34 4.66 4.75 0.48
CA THR A 34 5.29 5.35 -0.71
C THR A 34 4.64 6.66 -1.13
N LEU A 35 3.35 6.86 -0.83
CA LEU A 35 2.65 8.09 -1.17
C LEU A 35 2.97 9.22 -0.18
N TYR A 36 3.08 8.90 1.10
CA TYR A 36 3.24 9.90 2.16
C TYR A 36 4.68 10.08 2.64
N TRP A 37 5.60 9.18 2.31
CA TRP A 37 6.97 9.23 2.81
C TRP A 37 8.01 9.06 1.71
N ASN A 38 8.95 10.00 1.69
CA ASN A 38 10.19 9.95 0.92
C ASN A 38 11.29 9.21 1.69
N PRO A 39 12.41 8.84 1.03
CA PRO A 39 13.58 8.30 1.71
C PRO A 39 13.99 9.15 2.92
N GLY A 40 14.34 8.48 4.02
CA GLY A 40 14.65 9.16 5.29
C GLY A 40 13.42 9.55 6.12
N TRP A 41 12.23 9.01 5.82
CA TRP A 41 10.98 9.33 6.54
C TRP A 41 10.59 10.80 6.48
N ILE A 42 10.86 11.42 5.32
CA ILE A 42 10.47 12.81 5.06
C ILE A 42 9.06 12.79 4.48
N GLU A 43 8.10 13.49 5.12
CA GLU A 43 6.72 13.57 4.65
C GLU A 43 6.66 14.17 3.23
N THR A 44 5.84 13.59 2.35
CA THR A 44 5.59 14.13 1.01
C THR A 44 4.86 15.49 1.13
N PRO A 45 5.36 16.57 0.48
CA PRO A 45 4.67 17.85 0.47
C PRO A 45 3.23 17.74 -0.04
N LYS A 46 2.32 18.55 0.52
CA LYS A 46 0.89 18.57 0.18
C LYS A 46 0.60 19.17 -1.19
#